data_AF-A0A2S9FH19-F1
#
_entry.id   AF-A0A2S9FH19-F1
#
_cell.length_a   1.000
_cell.length_b   1.000
_cell.length_c   1.000
_cell.angle_alpha   90.00
_cell.angle_beta   90.00
_cell.angle_gamma   90.00
#
_symmetry.space_group_name_H-M   'P 1'
#
loop_
_entity.id
_entity.type
_entity.pdbx_description
1 polymer ?
#
loop_
_entity_poly.entity_id
_entity_poly.type
_entity_poly.pdbx_seq_one_letter_code
_entity_poly.pdbx_strand_id
1 'polypeptide(L)'
;IVVPAAVSGADLAGAFVLEVTIAFSLAISWATYAADFSRYLPATVSPVRVFGYTAAGLAAGYVFVQGVGIAAASVVGEHTVDGVRAVMGGGVLGGLALLVIAVASIGSGVMNDYSGSLALQTLGVRVRRPVSAVIVTVLAFLLILWLHAADTATRFTDVLLLVSYWIPAFVAVVVIDWRIRVKGRRSVDPAREITVGRDGVAALIVFVVAYAAAIPFMNTSLIQGPVALAWHGADVAYFVNGLV
;
A
#
# COMPACT_ATOMS: atom_id res chain seq x y z
N ILE A 1 4.89 15.33 -22.30
CA ILE A 1 3.46 15.56 -22.59
C ILE A 1 2.94 16.43 -21.45
N VAL A 2 2.54 17.68 -21.72
CA VAL A 2 1.91 18.54 -20.71
C VAL A 2 0.42 18.51 -20.99
N VAL A 3 -0.33 17.78 -20.18
CA VAL A 3 -1.80 17.77 -20.25
C VAL A 3 -2.30 19.02 -19.51
N PRO A 4 -3.15 19.86 -20.12
CA PRO A 4 -3.69 21.02 -19.42
C PRO A 4 -4.52 20.58 -18.20
N ALA A 5 -4.47 21.36 -17.13
CA ALA A 5 -5.23 21.06 -15.92
C ALA A 5 -6.74 21.08 -16.23
N ALA A 6 -7.44 20.01 -15.86
CA ALA A 6 -8.89 19.89 -16.03
C ALA A 6 -9.69 20.71 -15.00
N VAL A 7 -9.06 21.07 -13.89
CA VAL A 7 -9.63 21.83 -12.77
C VAL A 7 -8.70 22.98 -12.36
N SER A 8 -9.21 23.98 -11.64
CA SER A 8 -8.46 25.17 -11.22
C SER A 8 -8.80 25.59 -9.80
N GLY A 9 -7.98 26.45 -9.19
CA GLY A 9 -8.24 26.99 -7.85
C GLY A 9 -8.23 25.91 -6.77
N ALA A 10 -9.25 25.92 -5.90
CA ALA A 10 -9.36 25.00 -4.79
C ALA A 10 -9.60 23.55 -5.23
N ASP A 11 -10.31 23.33 -6.34
CA ASP A 11 -10.51 21.99 -6.92
C ASP A 11 -9.20 21.36 -7.38
N LEU A 12 -8.28 22.17 -7.92
CA LEU A 12 -6.94 21.69 -8.29
C LEU A 12 -6.11 21.31 -7.05
N ALA A 13 -6.20 22.09 -5.98
CA ALA A 13 -5.52 21.77 -4.73
C ALA A 13 -6.07 20.48 -4.11
N GLY A 14 -7.40 20.30 -4.10
CA GLY A 14 -8.05 19.08 -3.62
C GLY A 14 -7.66 17.84 -4.42
N ALA A 15 -7.71 17.94 -5.75
CA ALA A 15 -7.26 16.86 -6.64
C ALA A 15 -5.78 16.51 -6.45
N PHE A 16 -4.91 17.52 -6.25
CA PHE A 16 -3.49 17.28 -5.97
C PHE A 16 -3.28 16.51 -4.66
N VAL A 17 -3.98 16.90 -3.59
CA VAL A 17 -3.89 16.19 -2.30
C VAL A 17 -4.40 14.76 -2.42
N LEU A 18 -5.51 14.55 -3.13
CA LEU A 18 -6.04 13.21 -3.41
C LEU A 18 -5.01 12.34 -4.15
N GLU A 19 -4.38 12.87 -5.20
CA GLU A 19 -3.36 12.12 -5.96
C GLU A 19 -2.14 11.79 -5.10
N VAL A 20 -1.70 12.71 -4.24
CA VAL A 20 -0.63 12.43 -3.25
C VAL A 20 -1.03 11.27 -2.34
N THR A 21 -2.28 11.24 -1.87
CA THR A 21 -2.79 10.16 -1.01
C THR A 21 -2.88 8.83 -1.74
N ILE A 22 -3.27 8.82 -3.02
CA ILE A 22 -3.28 7.62 -3.89
C ILE A 22 -1.86 7.10 -4.11
N ALA A 23 -0.91 7.99 -4.45
CA ALA A 23 0.49 7.60 -4.61
C ALA A 23 1.10 7.09 -3.30
N PHE A 24 0.73 7.70 -2.17
CA PHE A 24 1.19 7.31 -0.84
C PHE A 24 0.63 5.95 -0.40
N SER A 25 -0.60 5.60 -0.77
CA SER A 25 -1.22 4.32 -0.39
C SER A 25 -0.43 3.12 -0.89
N LEU A 26 0.09 3.22 -2.12
CA LEU A 26 1.00 2.22 -2.70
C LEU A 26 2.31 2.12 -1.92
N ALA A 27 2.88 3.23 -1.47
CA ALA A 27 4.14 3.24 -0.73
C ALA A 27 3.98 2.67 0.69
N ILE A 28 2.95 3.11 1.40
CA ILE A 28 2.75 2.75 2.80
C ILE A 28 2.34 1.27 2.95
N SER A 29 1.74 0.65 1.92
CA SER A 29 1.40 -0.78 1.94
C SER A 29 2.61 -1.67 2.24
N TRP A 30 3.82 -1.24 1.89
CA TRP A 30 5.06 -1.98 2.16
C TRP A 30 5.49 -1.95 3.62
N ALA A 31 4.94 -1.02 4.43
CA ALA A 31 5.32 -0.88 5.83
C ALA A 31 4.98 -2.14 6.65
N THR A 32 3.93 -2.87 6.28
CA THR A 32 3.54 -4.14 6.94
C THR A 32 4.55 -5.26 6.71
N TYR A 33 5.34 -5.19 5.62
CA TYR A 33 6.35 -6.18 5.27
C TYR A 33 7.76 -5.81 5.75
N ALA A 34 7.95 -4.60 6.30
CA ALA A 34 9.27 -4.09 6.66
C ALA A 34 10.03 -4.99 7.65
N ALA A 35 9.32 -5.62 8.59
CA ALA A 35 9.91 -6.53 9.58
C ALA A 35 10.39 -7.86 8.96
N ASP A 36 9.77 -8.31 7.88
CA ASP A 36 10.07 -9.61 7.24
C ASP A 36 11.44 -9.60 6.55
N PHE A 37 11.85 -8.43 6.04
CA PHE A 37 13.13 -8.24 5.36
C PHE A 37 14.21 -7.69 6.28
N SER A 38 13.87 -6.77 7.18
CA SER A 38 14.85 -6.16 8.08
C SER A 38 15.48 -7.18 9.05
N ARG A 39 14.78 -8.28 9.36
CA ARG A 39 15.32 -9.39 10.18
C ARG A 39 16.57 -10.06 9.60
N TYR A 40 16.79 -9.95 8.29
CA TYR A 40 17.95 -10.51 7.61
C TYR A 40 19.16 -9.58 7.64
N LEU A 41 18.98 -8.32 8.05
CA LEU A 41 20.08 -7.37 8.17
C LEU A 41 20.80 -7.57 9.51
N PRO A 42 22.14 -7.49 9.53
CA PRO A 42 22.89 -7.47 10.78
C PRO A 42 22.46 -6.32 11.69
N ALA A 43 22.39 -6.56 12.99
CA ALA A 43 22.07 -5.53 14.00
C ALA A 43 23.12 -4.38 14.08
N THR A 44 24.23 -4.50 13.35
CA THR A 44 25.28 -3.47 13.22
C THR A 44 25.02 -2.48 12.09
N VAL A 45 24.05 -2.76 11.19
CA VAL A 45 23.71 -1.86 10.09
C VAL A 45 23.01 -0.61 10.63
N SER A 46 23.40 0.56 10.11
CA SER A 46 22.83 1.85 10.52
C SER A 46 21.35 1.97 10.09
N PRO A 47 20.41 2.24 11.01
CA PRO A 47 18.98 2.39 10.67
C PRO A 47 18.72 3.51 9.66
N VAL A 48 19.48 4.61 9.72
CA VAL A 48 19.35 5.74 8.79
C VAL A 48 19.73 5.34 7.37
N ARG A 49 20.75 4.48 7.20
CA ARG A 49 21.12 3.98 5.88
C ARG A 49 20.05 3.04 5.32
N VAL A 50 19.51 2.14 6.15
CA VAL A 50 18.41 1.27 5.73
C VAL A 50 17.23 2.11 5.24
N PHE A 51 16.79 3.09 6.05
CA PHE A 51 15.73 4.02 5.66
C PHE A 51 16.07 4.76 4.36
N GLY A 52 17.26 5.35 4.24
CA GLY A 52 17.65 6.14 3.07
C GLY A 52 17.66 5.32 1.78
N TYR A 53 18.25 4.12 1.78
CA TYR A 53 18.28 3.26 0.60
C TYR A 53 16.88 2.72 0.25
N THR A 54 16.07 2.34 1.23
CA THR A 54 14.69 1.89 0.99
C THR A 54 13.82 3.01 0.43
N ALA A 55 13.89 4.22 1.02
CA ALA A 55 13.13 5.37 0.56
C ALA A 55 13.56 5.81 -0.86
N ALA A 56 14.87 5.85 -1.13
CA ALA A 56 15.38 6.19 -2.46
C ALA A 56 14.98 5.14 -3.51
N GLY A 57 15.03 3.86 -3.18
CA GLY A 57 14.61 2.78 -4.08
C GLY A 57 13.11 2.84 -4.42
N LEU A 58 12.25 3.06 -3.40
CA LEU A 58 10.82 3.25 -3.59
C LEU A 58 10.52 4.49 -4.44
N ALA A 59 11.13 5.63 -4.10
CA ALA A 59 10.92 6.88 -4.81
C ALA A 59 11.37 6.77 -6.28
N ALA A 60 12.55 6.22 -6.54
CA ALA A 60 13.06 6.03 -7.90
C ALA A 60 12.16 5.09 -8.72
N GLY A 61 11.73 3.96 -8.13
CA GLY A 61 10.85 3.01 -8.79
C GLY A 61 9.48 3.62 -9.14
N TYR A 62 8.86 4.34 -8.21
CA TYR A 62 7.56 4.97 -8.43
C TYR A 62 7.62 6.15 -9.38
N VAL A 63 8.61 7.03 -9.26
CA VAL A 63 8.79 8.14 -10.22
C VAL A 63 8.99 7.60 -11.63
N PHE A 64 9.75 6.52 -11.79
CA PHE A 64 9.94 5.88 -13.08
C PHE A 64 8.63 5.32 -13.65
N VAL A 65 7.92 4.47 -12.90
CA VAL A 65 6.70 3.81 -13.36
C VAL A 65 5.56 4.82 -13.59
N GLN A 66 5.36 5.77 -12.68
CA GLN A 66 4.36 6.83 -12.86
C GLN A 66 4.72 7.75 -14.04
N GLY A 67 6.00 8.05 -14.23
CA GLY A 67 6.47 8.81 -15.40
C GLY A 67 6.12 8.11 -16.73
N VAL A 68 6.29 6.78 -16.79
CA VAL A 68 5.83 5.97 -17.93
C VAL A 68 4.29 6.07 -18.06
N GLY A 69 3.55 5.95 -16.96
CA GLY A 69 2.10 6.10 -16.94
C GLY A 69 1.62 7.43 -17.51
N ILE A 70 2.24 8.55 -17.11
CA ILE A 70 1.94 9.90 -17.61
C ILE A 70 2.27 10.01 -19.10
N ALA A 71 3.43 9.49 -19.53
CA ALA A 71 3.83 9.51 -20.94
C ALA A 71 2.91 8.65 -21.83
N ALA A 72 2.33 7.61 -21.24
CA ALA A 72 1.45 6.66 -21.91
C ALA A 72 -0.04 7.00 -21.77
N ALA A 73 -0.41 8.01 -20.96
CA ALA A 73 -1.79 8.30 -20.57
C ALA A 73 -2.73 8.56 -21.77
N SER A 74 -2.21 9.10 -22.87
CA SER A 74 -3.01 9.35 -24.09
C SER A 74 -3.22 8.12 -24.98
N VAL A 75 -2.54 7.00 -24.68
CA VAL A 75 -2.52 5.78 -25.50
C VAL A 75 -3.02 4.55 -24.72
N VAL A 76 -2.93 4.59 -23.39
CA VAL A 76 -3.45 3.57 -22.49
C VAL A 76 -4.90 3.92 -22.17
N GLY A 77 -5.85 3.27 -22.87
CA GLY A 77 -7.26 3.26 -22.46
C GLY A 77 -7.46 2.40 -21.20
N GLU A 78 -8.71 2.13 -20.82
CA GLU A 78 -9.07 1.28 -19.66
C GLU A 78 -8.44 -0.14 -19.71
N HIS A 79 -7.94 -0.56 -20.87
CA HIS A 79 -7.21 -1.81 -21.08
C HIS A 79 -5.69 -1.62 -20.94
N THR A 80 -5.19 -1.71 -19.71
CA THR A 80 -3.76 -1.57 -19.36
C THR A 80 -2.83 -2.48 -20.17
N VAL A 81 -3.25 -3.69 -20.54
CA VAL A 81 -2.44 -4.65 -21.31
C VAL A 81 -2.19 -4.16 -22.74
N ASP A 82 -3.24 -3.73 -23.44
CA ASP A 82 -3.13 -3.23 -24.81
C ASP A 82 -2.39 -1.89 -24.85
N GLY A 83 -2.61 -1.04 -23.85
CA GLY A 83 -1.87 0.19 -23.67
C GLY A 83 -0.36 -0.04 -23.50
N VAL A 84 0.04 -0.96 -22.61
CA VAL A 84 1.46 -1.33 -22.43
C VAL A 84 2.05 -1.90 -23.72
N ARG A 85 1.32 -2.79 -24.41
CA ARG A 85 1.79 -3.38 -25.67
C ARG A 85 2.00 -2.31 -26.75
N ALA A 86 1.09 -1.36 -26.86
CA ALA A 86 1.17 -0.27 -27.84
C ALA A 86 2.33 0.68 -27.55
N VAL A 87 2.49 1.11 -26.29
CA VAL A 87 3.56 2.02 -25.85
C VAL A 87 4.95 1.42 -26.08
N MET A 88 5.08 0.10 -25.91
CA MET A 88 6.36 -0.61 -26.09
C MET A 88 6.67 -0.95 -27.56
N GLY A 89 5.94 -0.38 -28.52
CA GLY A 89 6.20 -0.55 -29.95
C GLY A 89 5.44 -1.69 -30.63
N GLY A 90 4.48 -2.31 -29.93
CA GLY A 90 3.64 -3.37 -30.48
C GLY A 90 4.40 -4.65 -30.83
N GLY A 91 3.74 -5.56 -31.57
CA GLY A 91 4.36 -6.76 -32.14
C GLY A 91 5.14 -7.60 -31.10
N VAL A 92 6.40 -7.90 -31.42
CA VAL A 92 7.31 -8.69 -30.58
C VAL A 92 7.78 -7.92 -29.35
N LEU A 93 8.09 -6.63 -29.49
CA LEU A 93 8.60 -5.80 -28.38
C LEU A 93 7.57 -5.62 -27.28
N GLY A 94 6.32 -5.34 -27.64
CA GLY A 94 5.21 -5.32 -26.70
C GLY A 94 4.96 -6.68 -26.04
N GLY A 95 5.08 -7.78 -26.79
CA GLY A 95 4.99 -9.14 -26.23
C GLY A 95 6.09 -9.44 -25.21
N LEU A 96 7.34 -9.06 -25.50
CA LEU A 96 8.47 -9.19 -24.58
C LEU A 96 8.28 -8.33 -23.33
N ALA A 97 7.77 -7.10 -23.47
CA ALA A 97 7.48 -6.23 -22.33
C ALA A 97 6.43 -6.86 -21.41
N LEU A 98 5.34 -7.40 -21.97
CA LEU A 98 4.32 -8.12 -21.21
C LEU A 98 4.88 -9.37 -20.53
N LEU A 99 5.77 -10.11 -21.19
CA LEU A 99 6.44 -11.27 -20.59
C LEU A 99 7.31 -10.85 -19.40
N VAL A 100 8.08 -9.76 -19.53
CA VAL A 100 8.88 -9.22 -18.44
C VAL A 100 8.00 -8.79 -17.27
N ILE A 101 6.87 -8.11 -17.53
CA ILE A 101 5.90 -7.73 -16.51
C ILE A 101 5.29 -8.96 -15.83
N ALA A 102 4.94 -9.99 -16.60
CA ALA A 102 4.40 -11.24 -16.06
C ALA A 102 5.43 -11.93 -15.14
N VAL A 103 6.69 -12.04 -15.56
CA VAL A 103 7.76 -12.63 -14.75
C VAL A 103 8.04 -11.79 -13.49
N ALA A 104 8.07 -10.46 -13.61
CA ALA A 104 8.23 -9.56 -12.47
C ALA A 104 7.08 -9.70 -11.47
N SER A 105 5.84 -9.87 -11.98
CA SER A 105 4.64 -10.08 -11.15
C SER A 105 4.71 -11.39 -10.36
N ILE A 106 5.30 -12.45 -10.92
CA ILE A 106 5.57 -13.70 -10.18
C ILE A 106 6.51 -13.43 -9.00
N GLY A 107 7.59 -12.68 -9.23
CA GLY A 107 8.52 -12.30 -8.16
C GLY A 107 7.85 -11.50 -7.03
N SER A 108 6.99 -10.54 -7.38
CA SER A 108 6.18 -9.80 -6.41
C SER A 108 5.20 -10.70 -5.65
N GLY A 109 4.56 -11.64 -6.35
CA GLY A 109 3.65 -12.63 -5.75
C GLY A 109 4.34 -13.51 -4.71
N VAL A 110 5.55 -14.00 -5.00
CA VAL A 110 6.34 -14.82 -4.05
C VAL A 110 6.63 -14.06 -2.76
N MET A 111 6.94 -12.76 -2.84
CA MET A 111 7.15 -11.93 -1.66
C MET A 111 5.88 -11.77 -0.83
N ASN A 112 4.74 -11.51 -1.48
CA ASN A 112 3.45 -11.38 -0.80
C ASN A 112 3.02 -12.70 -0.12
N ASP A 113 3.21 -13.83 -0.80
CA ASP A 113 2.91 -15.16 -0.24
C ASP A 113 3.81 -15.49 0.96
N TYR A 114 5.08 -15.11 0.89
CA TYR A 114 6.01 -15.28 1.98
C TYR A 114 5.58 -14.50 3.22
N SER A 115 5.32 -13.19 3.08
CA SER A 115 4.83 -12.34 4.19
C SER A 115 3.48 -12.81 4.73
N GLY A 116 2.53 -13.16 3.85
CA GLY A 116 1.24 -13.71 4.24
C GLY A 116 1.37 -15.03 5.01
N SER A 117 2.29 -15.90 4.59
CA SER A 117 2.56 -17.17 5.30
C SER A 117 3.16 -16.95 6.69
N LEU A 118 3.99 -15.92 6.88
CA LEU A 118 4.52 -15.54 8.19
C LEU A 118 3.39 -14.99 9.08
N ALA A 119 2.53 -14.12 8.55
CA ALA A 119 1.38 -13.58 9.28
C ALA A 119 0.39 -14.67 9.73
N LEU A 120 0.14 -15.70 8.90
CA LEU A 120 -0.69 -16.84 9.32
C LEU A 120 -0.03 -17.66 10.44
N GLN A 121 1.29 -17.84 10.37
CA GLN A 121 2.04 -18.56 11.39
C GLN A 121 2.05 -17.82 12.74
N THR A 122 2.10 -16.48 12.74
CA THR A 122 2.02 -15.69 13.99
C THR A 122 0.64 -15.77 14.63
N LEU A 123 -0.43 -15.94 13.84
CA LEU A 123 -1.79 -16.24 14.34
C LEU A 123 -1.95 -17.69 14.85
N GLY A 124 -0.94 -18.54 14.70
CA GLY A 124 -1.01 -19.97 15.05
C GLY A 124 -1.78 -20.83 14.06
N VAL A 125 -2.16 -20.27 12.90
CA VAL A 125 -2.94 -20.95 11.87
C VAL A 125 -2.01 -21.79 10.99
N ARG A 126 -2.05 -23.11 11.16
CA ARG A 126 -1.21 -24.06 10.40
C ARG A 126 -1.95 -24.55 9.15
N VAL A 127 -1.83 -23.81 8.05
CA VAL A 127 -2.38 -24.21 6.74
C VAL A 127 -1.28 -24.80 5.87
N ARG A 128 -1.57 -25.91 5.16
CA ARG A 128 -0.63 -26.49 4.20
C ARG A 128 -0.41 -25.51 3.05
N ARG A 129 0.84 -25.27 2.63
CA ARG A 129 1.19 -24.30 1.57
C ARG A 129 0.30 -24.38 0.31
N PRO A 130 -0.01 -25.56 -0.26
CA PRO A 130 -0.88 -25.63 -1.44
C PRO A 130 -2.31 -25.14 -1.18
N VAL A 131 -2.84 -25.39 0.02
CA VAL A 131 -4.19 -24.94 0.42
C VAL A 131 -4.23 -23.43 0.58
N SER A 132 -3.21 -22.84 1.22
CA SER A 132 -3.08 -21.39 1.33
C SER A 132 -3.00 -20.72 -0.03
N ALA A 133 -2.20 -21.27 -0.95
CA ALA A 133 -2.08 -20.76 -2.31
C ALA A 133 -3.41 -20.80 -3.07
N VAL A 134 -4.19 -21.88 -2.94
CA VAL A 134 -5.52 -21.99 -3.55
C VAL A 134 -6.48 -20.96 -2.96
N ILE A 135 -6.51 -20.80 -1.63
CA ILE A 135 -7.37 -19.81 -0.97
C ILE A 135 -7.04 -18.40 -1.46
N VAL A 136 -5.76 -18.01 -1.44
CA VAL A 136 -5.29 -16.71 -1.91
C VAL A 136 -5.64 -16.51 -3.39
N THR A 137 -5.43 -17.53 -4.24
CA THR A 137 -5.78 -17.47 -5.66
C THR A 137 -7.28 -17.26 -5.87
N VAL A 138 -8.13 -17.97 -5.12
CA VAL A 138 -9.60 -17.82 -5.20
C VAL A 138 -10.02 -16.43 -4.75
N LEU A 139 -9.51 -15.94 -3.62
CA LEU A 139 -9.82 -14.59 -3.12
C LEU A 139 -9.35 -13.50 -4.08
N ALA A 140 -8.13 -13.62 -4.61
CA ALA A 140 -7.59 -12.70 -5.61
C ALA A 140 -8.44 -12.73 -6.90
N PHE A 141 -8.85 -13.91 -7.36
CA PHE A 141 -9.71 -14.05 -8.53
C PHE A 141 -11.08 -13.40 -8.32
N LEU A 142 -11.71 -13.60 -7.16
CA LEU A 142 -12.97 -12.94 -6.81
C LEU A 142 -12.82 -11.41 -6.75
N LEU A 143 -11.71 -10.91 -6.19
CA LEU A 143 -11.41 -9.49 -6.17
C LEU A 143 -11.23 -8.94 -7.59
N ILE A 144 -10.52 -9.65 -8.47
CA ILE A 144 -10.34 -9.27 -9.88
C ILE A 144 -11.69 -9.23 -10.61
N LEU A 145 -12.54 -10.24 -10.40
CA LEU A 145 -13.89 -10.25 -10.97
C LEU A 145 -14.72 -9.06 -10.48
N TRP A 146 -14.63 -8.73 -9.20
CA TRP A 146 -15.28 -7.54 -8.67
C TRP A 146 -14.71 -6.26 -9.29
N LEU A 147 -13.39 -6.10 -9.39
CA LEU A 147 -12.78 -4.92 -10.03
C LEU A 147 -13.25 -4.76 -11.49
N HIS A 148 -13.31 -5.85 -12.25
CA HIS A 148 -13.70 -5.85 -13.66
C HIS A 148 -15.20 -5.63 -13.89
N ALA A 149 -16.05 -5.93 -12.91
CA ALA A 149 -17.50 -5.81 -13.05
C ALA A 149 -18.02 -4.36 -13.04
N ALA A 150 -17.17 -3.36 -12.81
CA ALA A 150 -17.52 -1.95 -12.91
C ALA A 150 -16.31 -1.12 -13.35
N ASP A 151 -16.37 0.19 -13.15
CA ASP A 151 -15.24 1.10 -13.40
C ASP A 151 -14.01 0.66 -12.59
N THR A 152 -13.09 0.00 -13.29
CA THR A 152 -11.92 -0.64 -12.69
C THR A 152 -11.01 0.42 -12.06
N ALA A 153 -10.91 1.60 -12.69
CA ALA A 153 -10.09 2.70 -12.19
C ALA A 153 -10.58 3.21 -10.83
N THR A 154 -11.87 3.55 -10.70
CA THR A 154 -12.47 4.03 -9.44
C THR A 154 -12.36 2.97 -8.36
N ARG A 155 -12.71 1.71 -8.65
CA ARG A 155 -12.62 0.64 -7.64
C ARG A 155 -11.18 0.37 -7.21
N PHE A 156 -10.23 0.44 -8.14
CA PHE A 156 -8.82 0.30 -7.81
C PHE A 156 -8.34 1.45 -6.92
N THR A 157 -8.71 2.70 -7.25
CA THR A 157 -8.44 3.88 -6.41
C THR A 157 -9.02 3.73 -5.01
N ASP A 158 -10.28 3.29 -4.87
CA ASP A 158 -10.90 3.06 -3.56
C ASP A 158 -10.14 2.00 -2.74
N VAL A 159 -9.66 0.94 -3.39
CA VAL A 159 -8.84 -0.10 -2.73
C VAL A 159 -7.52 0.49 -2.26
N LEU A 160 -6.85 1.33 -3.06
CA LEU A 160 -5.62 2.02 -2.64
C LEU A 160 -5.89 2.93 -1.44
N LEU A 161 -6.92 3.77 -1.51
CA LEU A 161 -7.28 4.66 -0.42
C LEU A 161 -7.60 3.89 0.86
N LEU A 162 -8.37 2.80 0.77
CA LEU A 162 -8.66 1.92 1.90
C LEU A 162 -7.37 1.42 2.59
N VAL A 163 -6.35 1.05 1.81
CA VAL A 163 -5.05 0.64 2.35
C VAL A 163 -4.39 1.78 3.15
N SER A 164 -4.45 3.02 2.67
CA SER A 164 -3.92 4.18 3.39
C SER A 164 -4.67 4.52 4.68
N TYR A 165 -5.92 4.09 4.84
CA TYR A 165 -6.75 4.51 5.97
C TYR A 165 -6.48 3.77 7.28
N TRP A 166 -5.75 2.65 7.24
CA TRP A 166 -5.48 1.85 8.44
C TRP A 166 -4.00 1.63 8.72
N ILE A 167 -3.16 1.60 7.68
CA ILE A 167 -1.73 1.33 7.86
C ILE A 167 -1.02 2.40 8.71
N PRO A 168 -1.30 3.72 8.60
CA PRO A 168 -0.65 4.73 9.43
C PRO A 168 -0.83 4.46 10.93
N ALA A 169 -2.05 4.18 11.39
CA ALA A 169 -2.33 3.83 12.78
C ALA A 169 -1.64 2.51 13.18
N PHE A 170 -1.67 1.49 12.30
CA PHE A 170 -0.94 0.24 12.54
C PHE A 170 0.56 0.50 12.76
N VAL A 171 1.18 1.29 11.88
CA VAL A 171 2.60 1.66 11.99
C VAL A 171 2.85 2.45 13.27
N ALA A 172 2.01 3.42 13.61
CA ALA A 172 2.13 4.21 14.83
C ALA A 172 2.10 3.33 16.09
N VAL A 173 1.12 2.44 16.19
CA VAL A 173 0.99 1.47 17.30
C VAL A 173 2.22 0.58 17.41
N VAL A 174 2.68 0.00 16.29
CA VAL A 174 3.86 -0.89 16.27
C VAL A 174 5.13 -0.13 16.64
N VAL A 175 5.32 1.09 16.13
CA VAL A 175 6.50 1.91 16.45
C VAL A 175 6.50 2.32 17.91
N ILE A 176 5.35 2.71 18.47
CA ILE A 176 5.23 3.10 19.89
C ILE A 176 5.55 1.89 20.79
N ASP A 177 4.94 0.72 20.53
CA ASP A 177 5.22 -0.51 21.27
C ASP A 177 6.70 -0.89 21.19
N TRP A 178 7.27 -0.90 19.97
CA TRP A 178 8.69 -1.20 19.76
C TRP A 178 9.60 -0.21 20.50
N ARG A 179 9.31 1.10 20.43
CA ARG A 179 10.07 2.14 21.12
C ARG A 179 10.06 1.94 22.63
N ILE A 180 8.93 1.53 23.21
CA ILE A 180 8.81 1.26 24.64
C ILE A 180 9.64 0.03 25.02
N ARG A 181 9.55 -1.07 24.25
CA ARG A 181 10.28 -2.32 24.53
C ARG A 181 11.79 -2.20 24.36
N VAL A 182 12.25 -1.39 23.41
CA VAL A 182 13.67 -1.17 23.12
C VAL A 182 14.36 -0.27 24.15
N LYS A 183 13.64 0.51 24.98
CA LYS A 183 14.27 1.42 25.96
C LYS A 183 15.32 0.69 26.82
N GLY A 184 16.59 0.92 26.53
CA GLY A 184 17.75 0.33 27.21
C GLY A 184 18.34 -0.94 26.58
N ARG A 185 17.76 -1.50 25.52
CA ARG A 185 18.22 -2.72 24.84
C ARG A 185 18.64 -2.43 23.40
N ARG A 186 19.65 -3.16 22.89
CA ARG A 186 20.14 -3.01 21.51
C ARG A 186 19.27 -3.75 20.49
N SER A 187 18.59 -4.80 20.92
CA SER A 187 17.63 -5.57 20.14
C SER A 187 16.56 -6.14 21.05
N VAL A 188 15.42 -6.47 20.44
CA VAL A 188 14.30 -7.16 21.09
C VAL A 188 14.15 -8.50 20.40
N ASP A 189 13.98 -9.57 21.16
CA ASP A 189 13.65 -10.91 20.65
C ASP A 189 12.12 -11.08 20.70
N PRO A 190 11.42 -10.98 19.55
CA PRO A 190 9.97 -11.06 19.52
C PRO A 190 9.43 -12.38 20.08
N ALA A 191 10.22 -13.46 20.03
CA ALA A 191 9.80 -14.77 20.55
C ALA A 191 9.70 -14.81 22.08
N ARG A 192 10.33 -13.85 22.79
CA ARG A 192 10.35 -13.75 24.25
C ARG A 192 9.51 -12.60 24.79
N GLU A 193 9.05 -11.71 23.92
CA GLU A 193 8.23 -10.58 24.28
C GLU A 193 6.75 -10.98 24.28
N ILE A 194 6.17 -11.08 25.46
CA ILE A 194 4.73 -11.34 25.60
C ILE A 194 4.00 -9.99 25.62
N THR A 195 2.99 -9.85 24.76
CA THR A 195 2.04 -8.74 24.85
C THR A 195 0.93 -9.15 25.81
N VAL A 196 0.81 -8.42 26.92
CA VAL A 196 -0.25 -8.65 27.91
C VAL A 196 -1.60 -8.31 27.27
N GLY A 197 -2.65 -9.10 27.56
CA GLY A 197 -3.96 -8.93 26.93
C GLY A 197 -4.53 -7.50 27.04
N ARG A 198 -4.27 -6.81 28.16
CA ARG A 198 -4.65 -5.40 28.33
C ARG A 198 -4.02 -4.49 27.28
N ASP A 199 -2.74 -4.66 27.01
CA ASP A 199 -2.01 -3.81 26.07
C ASP A 199 -2.41 -4.13 24.61
N GLY A 200 -2.72 -5.41 24.33
CA GLY A 200 -3.32 -5.81 23.05
C GLY A 200 -4.72 -5.22 22.82
N VAL A 201 -5.57 -5.21 23.85
CA VAL A 201 -6.90 -4.55 23.79
C VAL A 201 -6.75 -3.05 23.62
N ALA A 202 -5.82 -2.41 24.34
CA ALA A 202 -5.54 -0.98 24.17
C ALA A 202 -5.10 -0.65 22.74
N ALA A 203 -4.21 -1.45 22.16
CA ALA A 203 -3.78 -1.30 20.77
C ALA A 203 -4.96 -1.42 19.78
N LEU A 204 -5.87 -2.38 19.99
CA LEU A 204 -7.06 -2.53 19.16
C LEU A 204 -8.01 -1.35 19.28
N ILE A 205 -8.25 -0.85 20.50
CA ILE A 205 -9.10 0.32 20.74
C ILE A 205 -8.51 1.55 20.04
N VAL A 206 -7.21 1.82 20.24
CA VAL A 206 -6.52 2.95 19.59
C VAL A 206 -6.62 2.84 18.08
N PHE A 207 -6.40 1.65 17.52
CA PHE A 207 -6.52 1.42 16.07
C PHE A 207 -7.94 1.72 15.55
N VAL A 208 -8.98 1.26 16.25
CA VAL A 208 -10.38 1.53 15.86
C VAL A 208 -10.72 3.02 16.00
N VAL A 209 -10.28 3.67 17.07
CA VAL A 209 -10.49 5.11 17.29
C VAL A 209 -9.79 5.94 16.21
N ALA A 210 -8.55 5.61 15.89
CA ALA A 210 -7.79 6.26 14.82
C ALA A 210 -8.44 6.07 13.45
N TYR A 211 -8.97 4.88 13.16
CA TYR A 211 -9.72 4.64 11.92
C TYR A 211 -11.02 5.45 11.87
N ALA A 212 -11.78 5.44 12.97
CA ALA A 212 -13.04 6.21 13.07
C ALA A 212 -12.81 7.71 12.92
N ALA A 213 -11.72 8.24 13.51
CA ALA A 213 -11.34 9.65 13.40
C ALA A 213 -10.96 10.05 11.96
N ALA A 214 -10.52 9.11 11.14
CA ALA A 214 -10.17 9.35 9.74
C ALA A 214 -11.39 9.43 8.81
N ILE A 215 -12.54 8.84 9.19
CA ILE A 215 -13.76 8.77 8.36
C ILE A 215 -14.20 10.14 7.80
N PRO A 216 -14.20 11.24 8.58
CA PRO A 216 -14.61 12.55 8.05
C PRO A 216 -13.71 13.13 6.95
N PHE A 217 -12.52 12.56 6.77
CA PHE A 217 -11.49 13.01 5.83
C PHE A 217 -11.31 12.06 4.64
N MET A 218 -12.07 10.96 4.58
CA MET A 218 -12.02 9.98 3.48
C MET A 218 -12.73 10.51 2.24
N ASN A 219 -12.19 10.24 1.06
CA ASN A 219 -12.81 10.53 -0.23
C ASN A 219 -12.80 9.29 -1.14
N THR A 220 -13.69 8.34 -0.87
CA THR A 220 -13.92 7.15 -1.70
C THR A 220 -15.29 7.20 -2.36
N SER A 221 -15.55 6.32 -3.33
CA SER A 221 -16.89 6.20 -3.94
C SER A 221 -17.98 5.78 -2.95
N LEU A 222 -17.62 5.06 -1.87
CA LEU A 222 -18.55 4.56 -0.86
C LEU A 222 -18.73 5.53 0.31
N ILE A 223 -17.64 6.19 0.72
CA ILE A 223 -17.60 7.07 1.88
C ILE A 223 -16.93 8.38 1.46
N GLN A 224 -17.72 9.45 1.48
CA GLN A 224 -17.24 10.82 1.34
C GLN A 224 -17.47 11.54 2.66
N GLY A 225 -16.37 11.82 3.36
CA GLY A 225 -16.39 12.52 4.62
C GLY A 225 -16.72 14.02 4.43
N PRO A 226 -17.39 14.67 5.40
CA PRO A 226 -17.77 16.07 5.28
C PRO A 226 -16.56 17.01 5.13
N VAL A 227 -15.40 16.68 5.70
CA VAL A 227 -14.19 17.51 5.57
C VAL A 227 -13.59 17.35 4.18
N ALA A 228 -13.52 16.12 3.66
CA ALA A 228 -13.04 15.88 2.30
C ALA A 228 -13.90 16.62 1.26
N LEU A 229 -15.22 16.61 1.43
CA LEU A 229 -16.15 17.36 0.57
C LEU A 229 -15.94 18.88 0.69
N ALA A 230 -15.80 19.41 1.90
CA ALA A 230 -15.54 20.82 2.13
C ALA A 230 -14.17 21.27 1.57
N TRP A 231 -13.22 20.33 1.44
CA TRP A 231 -11.88 20.57 0.90
C TRP A 231 -11.73 20.11 -0.55
N HIS A 232 -12.82 20.18 -1.33
CA HIS A 232 -12.80 19.94 -2.76
C HIS A 232 -12.27 18.54 -3.16
N GLY A 233 -12.58 17.53 -2.35
CA GLY A 233 -12.15 16.14 -2.58
C GLY A 233 -10.74 15.82 -2.08
N ALA A 234 -10.10 16.72 -1.33
CA ALA A 234 -8.83 16.44 -0.67
C ALA A 234 -8.99 15.29 0.34
N ASP A 235 -8.28 14.18 0.11
CA ASP A 235 -8.21 13.09 1.07
C ASP A 235 -6.97 13.24 1.96
N VAL A 236 -7.18 13.45 3.25
CA VAL A 236 -6.11 13.53 4.26
C VAL A 236 -6.31 12.50 5.39
N ALA A 237 -7.15 11.50 5.16
CA ALA A 237 -7.53 10.51 6.17
C ALA A 237 -6.32 9.75 6.70
N TYR A 238 -5.34 9.42 5.86
CA TYR A 238 -4.10 8.75 6.27
C TYR A 238 -3.32 9.55 7.33
N PHE A 239 -3.28 10.88 7.21
CA PHE A 239 -2.53 11.75 8.10
C PHE A 239 -3.22 11.85 9.46
N VAL A 240 -4.54 12.03 9.45
CA VAL A 240 -5.36 12.05 10.67
C VAL A 240 -5.28 10.70 11.38
N ASN A 241 -5.39 9.59 10.62
CA ASN A 241 -5.29 8.23 11.15
C ASN A 241 -3.95 7.98 11.85
N GLY A 242 -2.83 8.44 11.28
CA GLY A 242 -1.52 8.26 11.89
C GLY A 242 -1.25 9.16 13.10
N LEU A 243 -1.97 10.29 13.23
CA LEU A 243 -1.79 11.27 14.30
C LEU A 243 -2.55 10.90 15.58
N VAL A 244 -3.73 10.28 15.45
CA VAL A 244 -4.62 9.87 16.54
C VAL A 244 -4.10 8.60 17.21
#